data_AF-A0A3C1L6N4-F1
#
_entry.id   AF-A0A3C1L6N4-F1
#
_cell.length_a   1.000
_cell.length_b   1.000
_cell.length_c   1.000
_cell.angle_alpha   90.00
_cell.angle_beta   90.00
_cell.angle_gamma   90.00
#
_symmetry.space_group_name_H-M   'P 1'
#
loop_
_entity.id
_entity.type
_entity.pdbx_description
1 polymer ?
#
loop_
_entity_poly.entity_id
_entity_poly.type
_entity_poly.pdbx_seq_one_letter_code
_entity_poly.pdbx_strand_id
1 'polypeptide(L)'
;MRWRNDGGWTREVHRQPADVSGTTDVADMFDWRLSIAEVEANGAFSAFDGYDRVLVLLDGAGMDLHFTETGERVELRPGNRCARFAGEVPIEAVLVDG
;
A
#
# COMPACT_ATOMS: atom_id res chain seq x y z
N MET A 1 -7.21 -2.26 -11.53
CA MET A 1 -8.25 -1.29 -11.15
C MET A 1 -7.60 0.07 -11.00
N ARG A 2 -8.17 1.09 -11.65
CA ARG A 2 -7.75 2.49 -11.51
C ARG A 2 -8.03 2.95 -10.07
N TRP A 3 -7.12 3.69 -9.47
CA TRP A 3 -7.38 4.31 -8.17
C TRP A 3 -8.37 5.47 -8.28
N ARG A 4 -9.09 5.77 -7.20
CA ARG A 4 -10.07 6.86 -7.16
C ARG A 4 -9.46 8.24 -7.40
N ASN A 5 -8.19 8.42 -7.03
CA ASN A 5 -7.46 9.68 -7.16
C ASN A 5 -6.67 9.80 -8.47
N ASP A 6 -6.82 8.84 -9.39
CA ASP A 6 -6.06 8.79 -10.64
C ASP A 6 -4.52 8.81 -10.47
N GLY A 7 -4.01 8.44 -9.29
CA GLY A 7 -2.57 8.43 -9.01
C GLY A 7 -1.87 7.12 -9.36
N GLY A 8 -2.58 6.15 -9.94
CA GLY A 8 -2.03 4.83 -10.22
C GLY A 8 -3.05 3.72 -10.42
N TRP A 9 -2.57 2.49 -10.38
CA TRP A 9 -3.36 1.28 -10.63
C TRP A 9 -2.99 0.17 -9.67
N THR A 10 -3.97 -0.68 -9.33
CA THR A 10 -3.72 -1.94 -8.60
C THR A 10 -4.20 -3.12 -9.42
N ARG A 11 -3.34 -4.12 -9.60
CA ARG A 11 -3.72 -5.46 -10.04
C ARG A 11 -3.69 -6.41 -8.84
N GLU A 12 -4.85 -6.92 -8.46
CA GLU A 12 -4.91 -7.99 -7.45
C GLU A 12 -4.36 -9.29 -8.04
N VAL A 13 -3.51 -9.98 -7.26
CA VAL A 13 -2.95 -11.29 -7.61
C VAL A 13 -3.74 -12.38 -6.89
N HIS A 14 -3.93 -12.22 -5.58
CA HIS A 14 -4.73 -13.13 -4.76
C HIS A 14 -5.28 -12.39 -3.55
N ARG A 15 -6.47 -12.80 -3.12
CA ARG A 15 -7.08 -12.39 -1.85
C ARG A 15 -7.56 -13.63 -1.13
N GLN A 16 -7.02 -13.88 0.05
CA GLN A 16 -7.49 -14.95 0.90
C GLN A 16 -8.73 -14.48 1.66
N PRO A 17 -9.90 -15.10 1.46
CA PRO A 17 -11.09 -14.75 2.22
C PRO A 17 -10.81 -14.87 3.71
N ALA A 18 -11.31 -13.92 4.49
CA ALA A 18 -11.20 -14.00 5.95
C ALA A 18 -12.01 -15.19 6.47
N ASP A 19 -11.45 -15.96 7.41
CA ASP A 19 -12.18 -17.03 8.10
C ASP A 19 -13.10 -16.42 9.17
N VAL A 20 -14.18 -15.77 8.75
CA VAL A 20 -15.17 -15.17 9.66
C VAL A 20 -16.47 -15.95 9.59
N SER A 21 -16.65 -16.88 10.53
CA SER A 21 -17.96 -17.48 10.75
C SER A 21 -18.92 -16.45 11.35
N GLY A 22 -19.88 -15.96 10.56
CA GLY A 22 -21.13 -15.41 11.10
C GLY A 22 -21.29 -13.88 11.16
N THR A 23 -20.51 -13.09 10.43
CA THR A 23 -20.87 -11.68 10.18
C THR A 23 -21.25 -11.51 8.70
N THR A 24 -22.15 -10.56 8.40
CA THR A 24 -22.73 -10.38 7.06
C THR A 24 -22.12 -9.17 6.32
N ASP A 25 -21.13 -8.52 6.93
CA ASP A 25 -20.41 -7.33 6.41
C ASP A 25 -18.96 -7.66 5.98
N VAL A 26 -18.74 -8.91 5.56
CA VAL A 26 -17.42 -9.51 5.29
C VAL A 26 -16.90 -9.26 3.87
N ALA A 27 -17.67 -8.57 3.01
CA ALA A 27 -17.43 -8.56 1.57
C ALA A 27 -16.05 -7.99 1.18
N ASP A 28 -15.45 -7.16 2.03
CA ASP A 28 -14.12 -6.58 1.81
C ASP A 28 -13.02 -7.10 2.76
N MET A 29 -13.35 -7.89 3.78
CA MET A 29 -12.37 -8.44 4.73
C MET A 29 -11.60 -9.63 4.12
N PHE A 30 -10.31 -9.73 4.44
CA PHE A 30 -9.44 -10.82 4.00
C PHE A 30 -8.43 -11.16 5.09
N ASP A 31 -7.89 -12.38 5.11
CA ASP A 31 -6.77 -12.70 6.01
C ASP A 31 -5.47 -12.09 5.46
N TRP A 32 -5.28 -12.17 4.14
CA TRP A 32 -4.18 -11.52 3.44
C TRP A 32 -4.55 -11.26 1.98
N ARG A 33 -3.92 -10.23 1.40
CA ARG A 33 -4.06 -9.87 -0.01
C ARG A 33 -2.69 -9.59 -0.61
N LEU A 34 -2.44 -10.18 -1.78
CA LEU A 34 -1.29 -9.87 -2.61
C LEU A 34 -1.73 -9.10 -3.84
N SER A 35 -1.09 -7.96 -4.10
CA SER A 35 -1.35 -7.15 -5.28
C SER A 35 -0.09 -6.46 -5.78
N ILE A 36 -0.07 -6.13 -7.07
CA ILE A 36 0.94 -5.28 -7.69
C ILE A 36 0.31 -3.91 -7.90
N ALA A 37 1.04 -2.85 -7.55
CA ALA A 37 0.62 -1.48 -7.73
C ALA A 37 1.59 -0.74 -8.66
N GLU A 38 1.04 0.10 -9.52
CA GLU A 38 1.76 1.09 -10.32
C GLU A 38 1.39 2.46 -9.76
N VAL A 39 2.40 3.26 -9.40
CA VAL A 39 2.23 4.57 -8.76
C VAL A 39 2.73 5.61 -9.74
N GLU A 40 1.83 6.41 -10.29
CA GLU A 40 2.11 7.36 -11.38
C GLU A 40 2.14 8.81 -10.89
N ALA A 41 1.70 9.07 -9.67
CA ALA A 41 1.74 10.39 -9.07
C ALA A 41 1.97 10.31 -7.56
N ASN A 42 2.52 11.40 -7.02
CA ASN A 42 2.57 11.60 -5.58
C ASN A 42 1.17 11.53 -4.98
N GLY A 43 1.07 11.01 -3.77
CA GLY A 43 -0.18 11.05 -3.05
C GLY A 43 -0.27 10.09 -1.87
N ALA A 44 -1.39 10.23 -1.15
CA ALA A 44 -1.69 9.41 0.00
C ALA A 44 -1.99 7.96 -0.40
N PHE A 45 -1.51 7.02 0.40
CA PHE A 45 -1.95 5.63 0.35
C PHE A 45 -3.29 5.48 1.08
N SER A 46 -4.14 4.56 0.61
CA SER A 46 -5.33 4.16 1.36
C SER A 46 -4.93 3.47 2.67
N ALA A 47 -5.63 3.82 3.74
CA ALA A 47 -5.54 3.12 5.01
C ALA A 47 -6.22 1.74 4.93
N PHE A 48 -5.68 0.79 5.67
CA PHE A 48 -6.19 -0.57 5.84
C PHE A 48 -6.13 -0.91 7.33
N ASP A 49 -7.14 -0.49 8.08
CA ASP A 49 -7.17 -0.62 9.53
C ASP A 49 -7.09 -2.08 9.98
N GLY A 50 -6.17 -2.36 10.91
CA GLY A 50 -5.99 -3.70 11.48
C GLY A 50 -5.19 -4.67 10.60
N TYR A 51 -4.57 -4.18 9.52
CA TYR A 51 -3.69 -4.97 8.65
C TYR A 51 -2.24 -4.54 8.77
N ASP A 52 -1.31 -5.49 8.75
CA ASP A 52 0.10 -5.19 8.48
C ASP A 52 0.37 -5.09 6.98
N ARG A 53 1.17 -4.10 6.55
CA ARG A 53 1.55 -3.91 5.15
C ARG A 53 3.04 -4.15 4.95
N VAL A 54 3.35 -4.90 3.90
CA VAL A 54 4.70 -5.05 3.35
C VAL A 54 4.68 -4.51 1.93
N LEU A 55 5.43 -3.45 1.69
CA LEU A 55 5.56 -2.83 0.36
C LEU A 55 6.93 -3.17 -0.21
N VAL A 56 6.94 -3.71 -1.43
CA VAL A 56 8.17 -4.07 -2.14
C VAL A 56 8.26 -3.32 -3.46
N LEU A 57 9.35 -2.58 -3.67
CA LEU A 57 9.66 -1.94 -4.96
C LEU A 57 10.07 -3.01 -5.98
N LEU A 58 9.25 -3.17 -7.02
CA LEU A 58 9.52 -4.09 -8.12
C LEU A 58 10.36 -3.42 -9.23
N ASP A 59 10.02 -2.19 -9.59
CA ASP A 59 10.64 -1.43 -10.66
C ASP A 59 10.58 0.10 -10.39
N GLY A 60 11.40 0.87 -11.10
CA GLY A 60 11.47 2.33 -11.02
C GLY A 60 12.54 2.90 -10.06
N ALA A 61 12.69 4.23 -10.08
CA ALA A 61 13.69 4.95 -9.26
C ALA A 61 13.39 4.88 -7.75
N GLY A 62 12.13 4.63 -7.38
CA GLY A 62 11.67 4.51 -6.01
C GLY A 62 10.78 5.66 -5.56
N MET A 63 10.46 5.68 -4.27
CA MET A 63 9.63 6.70 -3.64
C MET A 63 10.02 6.91 -2.18
N ASP A 64 9.74 8.10 -1.66
CA ASP A 64 9.83 8.40 -0.23
C ASP A 64 8.46 8.20 0.41
N LEU A 65 8.42 7.39 1.46
CA LEU A 65 7.23 7.17 2.26
C LEU A 65 7.27 8.14 3.44
N HIS A 66 6.40 9.14 3.42
CA HIS A 66 6.27 10.14 4.46
C HIS A 66 5.17 9.72 5.43
N PHE A 67 5.56 9.42 6.67
CA PHE A 67 4.65 9.08 7.76
C PHE A 67 4.14 10.38 8.38
N THR A 68 2.93 10.80 8.01
CA THR A 68 2.48 12.18 8.25
C THR A 68 2.25 12.49 9.74
N GLU A 69 2.02 11.47 10.56
CA GLU A 69 1.85 11.61 12.01
C GLU A 69 3.17 11.80 12.75
N THR A 70 4.24 11.10 12.34
CA THR A 70 5.54 11.12 13.04
C THR A 70 6.55 12.06 12.37
N GLY A 71 6.33 12.41 11.11
CA GLY A 71 7.31 13.11 10.26
C GLY A 71 8.45 12.22 9.78
N GLU A 72 8.44 10.92 10.10
CA GLU A 72 9.44 9.96 9.63
C GLU A 72 9.37 9.83 8.10
N ARG A 73 10.54 9.60 7.49
CA ARG A 73 10.67 9.31 6.06
C ARG A 73 11.45 8.03 5.84
N VAL A 74 10.89 7.15 5.03
CA VAL A 74 11.54 5.91 4.63
C VAL A 74 11.76 5.93 3.12
N GLU A 75 13.01 5.81 2.71
CA GLU A 75 13.37 5.70 1.30
C GLU A 75 13.17 4.27 0.80
N LEU A 76 12.28 4.11 -0.17
CA LEU A 76 12.11 2.87 -0.92
C LEU A 76 12.89 2.99 -2.24
N ARG A 77 13.95 2.20 -2.39
CA ARG A 77 14.92 2.29 -3.51
C ARG A 77 15.34 0.90 -4.01
N PRO A 78 15.94 0.78 -5.20
CA PRO A 78 16.47 -0.50 -5.69
C PRO A 78 17.50 -1.19 -4.76
N GLY A 79 18.20 -0.45 -3.89
CA GLY A 79 19.08 -1.01 -2.86
C GLY A 79 18.40 -1.32 -1.51
N ASN A 80 17.25 -0.70 -1.24
CA ASN A 80 16.43 -0.87 -0.04
C ASN A 80 14.95 -0.97 -0.45
N ARG A 81 14.55 -2.15 -0.91
CA ARG A 81 13.29 -2.33 -1.66
C ARG A 81 12.09 -2.65 -0.81
N CYS A 82 12.21 -2.78 0.50
CA CYS A 82 11.13 -3.27 1.36
C CYS A 82 10.84 -2.30 2.51
N ALA A 83 9.59 -1.90 2.63
CA ALA A 83 9.07 -1.19 3.80
C ALA A 83 7.99 -2.03 4.48
N ARG A 84 7.94 -1.96 5.82
CA ARG A 84 6.89 -2.58 6.64
C ARG A 84 6.27 -1.52 7.52
N PHE A 85 4.94 -1.49 7.58
CA PHE A 85 4.19 -0.52 8.37
C PHE A 85 2.77 -1.03 8.64
N ALA A 86 2.17 -0.55 9.73
CA ALA A 86 0.76 -0.83 10.02
C ALA A 86 -0.14 -0.11 9.01
N GLY A 87 -1.21 -0.77 8.57
CA GLY A 87 -2.04 -0.35 7.46
C GLY A 87 -2.89 0.88 7.74
N GLU A 88 -3.21 1.14 9.01
CA GLU A 88 -3.89 2.34 9.51
C GLU A 88 -3.01 3.60 9.48
N VAL A 89 -1.67 3.44 9.40
CA VAL A 89 -0.75 4.57 9.49
C VAL A 89 -0.83 5.43 8.22
N PRO A 90 -1.10 6.75 8.35
CA PRO A 90 -1.23 7.61 7.19
C PRO A 90 0.14 7.87 6.56
N ILE A 91 0.25 7.50 5.28
CA ILE A 91 1.47 7.63 4.48
C ILE A 91 1.18 8.40 3.20
N GLU A 92 2.03 9.37 2.90
CA GLU A 92 2.12 10.02 1.60
C GLU A 92 3.36 9.52 0.85
N ALA A 93 3.18 9.06 -0.38
CA ALA A 93 4.27 8.67 -1.26
C ALA A 93 4.71 9.85 -2.13
N VAL A 94 6.00 10.11 -2.16
CA VAL A 94 6.64 11.08 -3.05
C VAL A 94 7.57 10.34 -4.00
N LEU A 95 7.26 10.34 -5.30
CA LEU A 95 8.04 9.68 -6.33
C LEU A 95 9.38 10.38 -6.53
N VAL A 96 10.44 9.59 -6.72
CA VAL A 96 11.79 10.11 -6.96
C VAL A 96 11.94 10.69 -8.37
N ASP A 97 11.32 10.04 -9.37
CA ASP A 97 11.45 10.41 -10.80
C ASP A 97 10.17 10.11 -11.58
N GLY A 98 9.05 10.66 -11.10
CA GLY A 98 7.73 10.74 -11.76
C GLY A 98 7.35 9.58 -12.67
#